data_AF-A8U2A7-F1
#
_entry.id   AF-A8U2A7-F1
#
_cell.length_a   1.000
_cell.length_b   1.000
_cell.length_c   1.000
_cell.angle_alpha   90.00
_cell.angle_beta   90.00
_cell.angle_gamma   90.00
#
_symmetry.space_group_name_H-M   'P 1'
#
loop_
_entity.id
_entity.type
_entity.pdbx_description
1 polymer ?
#
loop_
_entity_poly.entity_id
_entity_poly.type
_entity_poly.pdbx_seq_one_letter_code
_entity_poly.pdbx_strand_id
1 'polypeptide(L)'
;MNGASDFRIRLEGTRISQMTGEDWTGRYASEVDTAFGAGLVPLMRTAVRTGQHSFHATGIYQRKFRTAVRMLLPVRSRPDGPVDQIFLVIYLDPGQAP
;
A
#
# COMPACT_ATOMS: atom_id res chain seq x y z
N MET A 1 5.22 -22.90 4.18
CA MET A 1 5.64 -21.49 4.23
C MET A 1 6.65 -21.27 3.11
N ASN A 2 6.24 -20.69 1.98
CA ASN A 2 7.18 -20.26 0.93
C ASN A 2 7.26 -18.73 0.98
N GLY A 3 8.36 -18.21 1.55
CA GLY A 3 8.70 -16.78 1.59
C GLY A 3 9.12 -16.20 0.24
N ALA A 4 8.46 -16.62 -0.84
CA ALA A 4 8.70 -16.11 -2.18
C ALA A 4 7.61 -15.08 -2.52
N SER A 5 8.02 -13.82 -2.68
CA SER A 5 7.21 -12.66 -3.11
C SER A 5 6.33 -12.02 -2.03
N ASP A 6 6.97 -11.55 -0.95
CA ASP A 6 6.43 -10.49 -0.09
C ASP A 6 7.07 -9.14 -0.48
N PHE A 7 6.49 -8.03 -0.04
CA PHE A 7 6.94 -6.68 -0.36
C PHE A 7 7.49 -6.00 0.88
N ARG A 8 8.74 -5.55 0.83
CA ARG A 8 9.31 -4.73 1.91
C ARG A 8 8.92 -3.28 1.71
N ILE A 9 8.28 -2.69 2.72
CA ILE A 9 7.80 -1.33 2.67
C ILE A 9 8.96 -0.36 2.95
N ARG A 10 9.16 0.58 2.03
CA ARG A 10 9.97 1.78 2.23
C ARG A 10 9.03 2.97 2.24
N LEU A 11 8.67 3.46 3.43
CA LEU A 11 7.88 4.68 3.54
C LEU A 11 8.82 5.88 3.41
N GLU A 12 8.63 6.66 2.37
CA GLU A 12 9.22 8.00 2.26
C GLU A 12 8.17 9.01 2.73
N GLY A 13 8.15 9.32 4.03
CA GLY A 13 7.37 10.43 4.57
C GLY A 13 6.50 10.13 5.79
N THR A 14 6.44 11.11 6.69
CA THR A 14 5.72 11.12 7.97
C THR A 14 4.18 11.11 7.86
N ARG A 15 3.61 11.24 6.65
CA ARG A 15 2.15 11.39 6.47
C ARG A 15 1.39 10.07 6.56
N ILE A 16 1.98 8.95 6.12
CA ILE A 16 1.32 7.64 6.24
C ILE A 16 1.23 7.28 7.72
N SER A 17 2.31 7.44 8.49
CA SER A 17 2.27 7.17 9.92
C SER A 17 1.37 8.10 10.71
N GLN A 18 1.26 9.37 10.33
CA GLN A 18 0.25 10.26 10.92
C GLN A 18 -1.19 9.83 10.61
N MET A 19 -1.44 9.33 9.39
CA MET A 19 -2.77 8.95 8.93
C MET A 19 -3.20 7.56 9.44
N THR A 20 -2.29 6.60 9.49
CA THR A 20 -2.54 5.23 9.96
C THR A 20 -2.32 5.11 11.46
N GLY A 21 -1.51 6.01 12.05
CA GLY A 21 -1.06 5.95 13.43
C GLY A 21 0.21 5.11 13.59
N GLU A 22 0.81 4.66 12.47
CA GLU A 22 1.83 3.62 12.49
C GLU A 22 2.97 3.82 11.51
N ASP A 23 4.17 3.50 11.97
CA ASP A 23 5.32 3.39 11.09
C ASP A 23 5.41 1.99 10.48
N TRP A 24 5.22 1.89 9.17
CA TRP A 24 5.38 0.64 8.41
C TRP A 24 6.78 0.49 7.79
N THR A 25 7.69 1.43 8.05
CA THR A 25 9.04 1.44 7.47
C THR A 25 9.78 0.15 7.81
N GLY A 26 10.26 -0.54 6.78
CA GLY A 26 11.03 -1.78 6.93
C GLY A 26 10.19 -3.03 7.20
N ARG A 27 8.89 -2.91 7.47
CA ARG A 27 7.95 -4.04 7.62
C ARG A 27 7.63 -4.65 6.26
N TYR A 28 7.22 -5.91 6.28
CA TYR A 28 6.63 -6.58 5.13
C TYR A 28 5.14 -6.25 4.99
N ALA A 29 4.65 -6.22 3.75
CA ALA A 29 3.24 -6.00 3.47
C ALA A 29 2.34 -7.06 4.13
N SER A 30 2.79 -8.31 4.25
CA SER A 30 2.04 -9.35 4.97
C SER A 30 1.91 -9.08 6.47
N GLU A 31 2.90 -8.44 7.10
CA GLU A 31 2.86 -8.05 8.51
C GLU A 31 1.84 -6.93 8.74
N VAL A 32 1.74 -6.01 7.79
CA VAL A 32 0.71 -4.96 7.78
C VAL A 32 -0.68 -5.56 7.55
N ASP A 33 -0.81 -6.50 6.61
CA ASP A 33 -2.08 -7.18 6.36
C ASP A 33 -2.57 -7.98 7.56
N THR A 34 -1.68 -8.71 8.23
CA THR A 34 -2.02 -9.50 9.42
C THR A 34 -2.51 -8.61 10.56
N ALA A 35 -1.89 -7.44 10.73
CA ALA A 35 -2.21 -6.56 11.84
C ALA A 35 -3.48 -5.71 11.60
N PHE A 36 -3.83 -5.41 10.34
CA PHE A 36 -4.91 -4.44 10.03
C PHE A 36 -5.97 -4.93 9.05
N GLY A 37 -5.85 -6.15 8.53
CA GLY A 37 -6.75 -6.65 7.49
C GLY A 37 -6.69 -5.81 6.20
N ALA A 38 -5.56 -5.16 5.94
CA ALA A 38 -5.44 -4.18 4.86
C ALA A 38 -5.56 -4.80 3.45
N GLY A 39 -5.24 -6.08 3.27
CA GLY A 39 -5.31 -6.76 1.97
C GLY A 39 -4.34 -6.19 0.93
N LEU A 40 -3.22 -5.63 1.37
CA LEU A 40 -2.18 -5.01 0.57
C LEU A 40 -1.43 -6.03 -0.31
N VAL A 41 -1.07 -7.20 0.23
CA VAL A 41 -0.34 -8.25 -0.52
C VAL A 41 -1.09 -8.70 -1.78
N PRO A 42 -2.39 -9.09 -1.74
CA PRO A 42 -3.08 -9.52 -2.95
C PRO A 42 -3.25 -8.39 -3.98
N LEU A 43 -3.43 -7.14 -3.53
CA LEU A 43 -3.48 -5.98 -4.42
C LEU A 43 -2.14 -5.73 -5.12
N MET A 44 -1.04 -5.77 -4.36
CA MET A 44 0.31 -5.59 -4.86
C MET A 44 0.70 -6.69 -5.87
N ARG A 45 0.39 -7.95 -5.57
CA ARG A 45 0.62 -9.08 -6.49
C ARG A 45 -0.15 -8.91 -7.80
N THR A 46 -1.38 -8.40 -7.72
CA THR A 46 -2.18 -8.14 -8.91
C THR A 46 -1.59 -7.00 -9.74
N ALA A 47 -1.12 -5.93 -9.10
CA ALA A 47 -0.45 -4.81 -9.76
C ALA A 47 0.84 -5.27 -10.48
N VAL A 48 1.66 -6.11 -9.83
CA VAL A 48 2.87 -6.70 -10.46
C VAL A 48 2.51 -7.59 -11.64
N ARG A 49 1.54 -8.49 -11.47
CA ARG A 49 1.14 -9.45 -12.52
C ARG A 49 0.58 -8.76 -13.76
N THR A 50 -0.20 -7.70 -13.57
CA THR A 50 -0.91 -7.02 -14.67
C THR A 50 -0.11 -5.86 -15.26
N GLY A 51 0.82 -5.29 -14.51
CA GLY A 51 1.49 -4.04 -14.86
C GLY A 51 0.55 -2.84 -14.92
N GLN A 52 -0.69 -2.97 -14.42
CA GLN A 52 -1.69 -1.91 -14.43
C GLN A 52 -1.72 -1.18 -13.09
N HIS A 53 -1.95 0.13 -13.14
CA HIS A 53 -2.23 0.92 -11.96
C HIS A 53 -3.61 0.55 -11.40
N SER A 54 -3.84 0.75 -10.10
CA SER A 54 -5.14 0.50 -9.48
C SER A 54 -5.42 1.42 -8.30
N PHE A 55 -6.72 1.66 -8.07
CA PHE A 55 -7.22 2.48 -6.97
C PHE A 55 -8.15 1.66 -6.09
N HIS A 56 -7.98 1.75 -4.77
CA HIS A 56 -8.77 1.00 -3.81
C HIS A 56 -9.15 1.90 -2.65
N ALA A 57 -10.45 2.03 -2.39
CA ALA A 57 -10.92 2.61 -1.13
C ALA A 57 -10.61 1.66 0.04
N THR A 58 -10.34 2.21 1.21
CA THR A 58 -10.14 1.47 2.45
C THR A 58 -10.63 2.27 3.63
N GLY A 59 -11.22 1.58 4.60
CA GLY A 59 -11.48 2.16 5.91
C GLY A 59 -10.18 2.25 6.70
N ILE A 60 -9.99 3.37 7.40
CA ILE A 60 -9.00 3.55 8.45
C ILE A 60 -9.76 3.74 9.76
N TYR A 61 -9.63 2.77 10.65
CA TYR A 61 -10.27 2.77 11.96
C TYR A 61 -9.30 3.32 13.01
N GLN A 62 -9.34 4.63 13.24
CA GLN A 62 -8.69 5.28 14.39
C GLN A 62 -9.77 5.75 15.39
N ARG A 63 -9.58 6.92 16.04
CA ARG A 63 -10.58 7.56 16.91
C ARG A 63 -11.90 7.88 16.20
N LYS A 64 -11.87 8.04 14.87
CA LYS A 64 -13.04 8.20 14.00
C LYS A 64 -12.82 7.35 12.75
N PHE A 65 -13.89 6.77 12.22
CA PHE A 65 -13.85 6.10 10.93
C PHE A 65 -13.56 7.12 9.83
N ARG A 66 -12.56 6.84 9.00
CA ARG A 66 -12.23 7.62 7.80
C ARG A 66 -12.03 6.69 6.62
N THR A 67 -12.38 7.16 5.44
CA THR A 67 -12.07 6.49 4.19
C THR A 67 -10.76 7.06 3.65
N ALA A 68 -9.87 6.18 3.21
CA ALA A 68 -8.69 6.52 2.46
C ALA A 68 -8.73 5.85 1.09
N VAL A 69 -8.07 6.46 0.12
CA VAL A 69 -7.81 5.88 -1.19
C VAL A 69 -6.36 5.44 -1.23
N ARG A 70 -6.14 4.23 -1.74
CA ARG A 70 -4.84 3.66 -2.05
C ARG A 70 -4.66 3.62 -3.56
N MET A 71 -3.60 4.24 -4.06
CA MET A 71 -3.18 4.11 -5.45
C MET A 71 -1.93 3.24 -5.50
N LEU A 72 -1.97 2.18 -6.30
CA LEU A 72 -0.82 1.34 -6.60
C LEU A 72 -0.38 1.62 -8.03
N LEU A 73 0.87 2.03 -8.19
CA LEU A 73 1.52 2.22 -9.48
C LEU A 73 2.69 1.24 -9.62
N PRO A 74 2.58 0.24 -10.51
CA PRO A 74 3.70 -0.64 -10.88
C PRO A 74 4.85 0.17 -11.46
N VAL A 75 6.07 -0.05 -10.95
CA VAL A 75 7.29 0.61 -11.42
C VAL A 75 8.28 -0.45 -11.89
N ARG A 76 8.98 -0.15 -12.98
CA ARG A 76 10.10 -0.94 -13.49
C ARG A 76 11.37 -0.15 -13.30
N SER A 77 12.42 -0.76 -12.74
CA SER A 77 13.74 -0.11 -12.68
C SER A 77 14.41 0.02 -14.05
N ARG A 78 13.92 -0.70 -15.07
CA ARG A 78 14.43 -0.69 -16.45
C ARG A 78 13.26 -0.69 -17.45
N PRO A 79 13.37 -0.02 -18.62
CA PRO A 79 12.27 0.11 -19.58
C PRO A 79 11.59 -1.22 -19.95
N ASP A 80 12.39 -2.26 -20.22
CA ASP A 80 11.91 -3.58 -20.65
C ASP A 80 12.01 -4.65 -19.55
N GLY A 81 12.20 -4.22 -18.29
CA GLY A 81 12.29 -5.11 -17.14
C GLY A 81 10.92 -5.55 -16.61
N PRO A 82 10.88 -6.57 -15.72
CA PRO A 82 9.68 -6.86 -14.97
C PRO A 82 9.31 -5.69 -14.05
N VAL A 83 8.05 -5.64 -13.63
CA VAL A 83 7.68 -4.79 -12.49
C VAL A 83 8.39 -5.36 -11.26
N ASP A 84 9.31 -4.58 -10.70
CA ASP A 84 10.11 -4.94 -9.54
C ASP A 84 9.81 -4.06 -8.31
N GLN A 85 9.00 -3.02 -8.50
CA GLN A 85 8.62 -2.08 -7.46
C GLN A 85 7.15 -1.66 -7.61
N ILE A 86 6.55 -1.21 -6.51
CA ILE A 86 5.22 -0.59 -6.50
C ILE A 86 5.33 0.73 -5.76
N PHE A 87 4.95 1.81 -6.42
CA PHE A 87 4.75 3.09 -5.77
C PHE A 87 3.33 3.10 -5.16
N LEU A 88 3.26 3.17 -3.83
CA LEU A 88 2.01 3.18 -3.07
C LEU A 88 1.75 4.60 -2.56
N VAL A 89 0.62 5.16 -2.95
CA VAL A 89 0.11 6.41 -2.38
C VAL A 89 -1.12 6.09 -1.55
N ILE A 90 -1.19 6.65 -0.35
CA ILE A 90 -2.36 6.58 0.51
C ILE A 90 -2.72 8.00 0.91
N TYR A 91 -3.99 8.37 0.70
CA TYR A 91 -4.52 9.68 1.08
C TYR A 91 -5.95 9.54 1.58
N LEU A 92 -6.39 10.46 2.44
CA LEU A 92 -7.78 10.50 2.88
C LEU A 92 -8.67 10.87 1.69
N ASP A 93 -9.86 10.27 1.64
CA ASP A 93 -10.86 10.62 0.64
C ASP A 93 -11.15 12.14 0.72
N PRO A 94 -10.89 12.90 -0.36
CA PRO A 94 -11.11 14.34 -0.36
C PRO A 94 -12.57 14.73 -0.13
N GLY A 95 -13.53 13.83 -0.40
CA GLY A 95 -14.95 14.04 -0.05
C GLY A 95 -15.24 13.96 1.46
N GLN A 96 -14.25 13.60 2.28
CA GLN A 96 -14.34 13.54 3.74
C GLN A 96 -13.40 14.54 4.44
N ALA A 97 -12.75 15.43 3.68
CA ALA A 97 -12.03 16.55 4.26
C ALA A 97 -13.04 17.53 4.92
N PRO A 98 -12.76 18.03 6.14
CA PRO A 98 -13.63 18.99 6.81
C PRO A 98 -13.76 20.31 6.06
#